data_AF-A0A8S3PTK0-F1
#
_entry.id   AF-A0A8S3PTK0-F1
#
_cell.length_a   1.000
_cell.length_b   1.000
_cell.length_c   1.000
_cell.angle_alpha   90.00
_cell.angle_beta   90.00
_cell.angle_gamma   90.00
#
_symmetry.space_group_name_H-M   'P 1'
#
loop_
_entity.id
_entity.type
_entity.pdbx_description
1 polymer ?
#
loop_
_entity_poly.entity_id
_entity_poly.type
_entity_poly.pdbx_seq_one_letter_code
_entity_poly.pdbx_strand_id
1 'polypeptide(L)'
;MPPFLNRLRDGVDITKLDLLPLDLSSTDGFRYPVFDFSCDLGITKILNGVKYDIPDQVWSIVNTPSGWLNSNIEILKTSHAVKKSMARKVDVGIKEGIFSASGSYETFNDYLTNSSKYIEEVTSYTSGYKVNMMPDWALEFGRVAKLYLERFLPETFDSSTYPKYMKFIKTFGTHYFNQGKFGGLLRLVLKRIRVTTRDEQIPKYYGGSTNLLSTGGISAWQPSVVKDPWLFGGSLTEISGMISDDKNDYR
;
A
#
# COMPACT_ATOMS: atom_id res chain seq x y z
N MET A 1 10.74 -17.63 -1.27
CA MET A 1 9.88 -16.44 -1.49
C MET A 1 10.62 -15.12 -1.26
N PRO A 2 10.47 -14.11 -2.14
CA PRO A 2 10.98 -12.75 -1.92
C PRO A 2 10.29 -12.07 -0.72
N PRO A 3 11.04 -11.53 0.26
CA PRO A 3 10.45 -10.98 1.49
C PRO A 3 9.47 -9.82 1.30
N PHE A 4 9.69 -8.98 0.28
CA PHE A 4 8.86 -7.80 0.01
C PHE A 4 7.42 -8.15 -0.39
N LEU A 5 7.16 -9.39 -0.82
CA LEU A 5 5.81 -9.83 -1.19
C LEU A 5 4.87 -9.93 0.00
N ASN A 6 5.38 -10.05 1.22
CA ASN A 6 4.55 -10.26 2.42
C ASN A 6 3.47 -9.19 2.59
N ARG A 7 3.70 -7.93 2.19
CA ARG A 7 2.68 -6.87 2.29
C ARG A 7 1.50 -7.06 1.33
N LEU A 8 1.62 -7.88 0.28
CA LEU A 8 0.53 -8.09 -0.69
C LEU A 8 -0.55 -9.03 -0.18
N ARG A 9 -0.20 -9.94 0.74
CA ARG A 9 -1.19 -10.84 1.36
C ARG A 9 -1.96 -10.20 2.51
N ASP A 10 -1.45 -9.09 3.02
CA ASP A 10 -2.03 -8.39 4.14
C ASP A 10 -3.30 -7.67 3.69
N GLY A 11 -4.29 -7.69 4.58
CA GLY A 11 -5.46 -6.87 4.42
C GLY A 11 -5.17 -5.40 4.65
N VAL A 12 -6.08 -4.55 4.19
CA VAL A 12 -5.93 -3.09 4.21
C VAL A 12 -7.20 -2.44 4.73
N ASP A 13 -7.06 -1.70 5.82
CA ASP A 13 -8.06 -0.73 6.26
C ASP A 13 -7.88 0.56 5.46
N ILE A 14 -8.67 0.71 4.39
CA ILE A 14 -8.55 1.82 3.45
C ILE A 14 -8.74 3.20 4.07
N THR A 15 -9.41 3.29 5.23
CA THR A 15 -9.61 4.55 5.94
C THR A 15 -8.32 5.05 6.60
N LYS A 16 -7.39 4.12 6.90
CA LYS A 16 -6.13 4.39 7.59
C LYS A 16 -4.90 4.19 6.72
N LEU A 17 -5.07 3.66 5.51
CA LEU A 17 -3.95 3.33 4.62
C LEU A 17 -3.06 4.55 4.37
N ASP A 18 -1.78 4.38 4.67
CA ASP A 18 -0.73 5.33 4.35
C ASP A 18 0.49 4.57 3.86
N LEU A 19 0.68 4.53 2.53
CA LEU A 19 1.84 3.83 1.96
C LEU A 19 3.16 4.55 2.22
N LEU A 20 3.12 5.84 2.52
CA LEU A 20 4.30 6.68 2.65
C LEU A 20 4.20 7.52 3.92
N PRO A 21 4.09 6.92 5.12
CA PRO A 21 3.76 7.66 6.32
C PRO A 21 4.87 8.63 6.72
N LEU A 22 4.49 9.87 7.08
CA LEU A 22 5.44 10.86 7.60
C LEU A 22 6.09 10.42 8.92
N ASP A 23 5.37 9.61 9.68
CA ASP A 23 5.83 8.98 10.91
C ASP A 23 5.79 7.45 10.75
N LEU A 24 6.97 6.84 10.66
CA LEU A 24 7.10 5.39 10.50
C LEU A 24 6.65 4.59 11.74
N SER A 25 6.42 5.25 12.88
CA SER A 25 5.87 4.62 14.08
C SER A 25 4.33 4.56 14.10
N SER A 26 3.68 5.28 13.18
CA SER A 26 2.22 5.31 13.06
C SER A 26 1.66 4.06 12.39
N THR A 27 0.38 3.77 12.61
CA THR A 27 -0.29 2.65 11.92
C THR A 27 -0.47 2.99 10.44
N ASP A 28 0.05 2.16 9.54
CA ASP A 28 0.03 2.37 8.08
C ASP A 28 -1.21 1.82 7.37
N GLY A 29 -2.19 1.33 8.15
CA GLY A 29 -3.46 0.78 7.66
C GLY A 29 -3.42 -0.68 7.23
N PHE A 30 -2.26 -1.32 7.22
CA PHE A 30 -2.17 -2.76 7.00
C PHE A 30 -2.78 -3.54 8.17
N ARG A 31 -3.27 -4.73 7.86
CA ARG A 31 -4.03 -5.63 8.74
C ARG A 31 -3.49 -7.06 8.63
N TYR A 32 -4.13 -7.99 9.32
CA TYR A 32 -3.71 -9.38 9.25
C TYR A 32 -3.84 -9.94 7.82
N PRO A 33 -3.05 -10.97 7.46
CA PRO A 33 -3.15 -11.65 6.17
C PRO A 33 -4.57 -12.09 5.84
N VAL A 34 -5.02 -11.78 4.62
CA VAL A 34 -6.30 -12.21 4.05
C VAL A 34 -6.15 -13.56 3.38
N PHE A 35 -4.99 -13.81 2.77
CA PHE A 35 -4.62 -15.07 2.15
C PHE A 35 -3.22 -15.54 2.56
N ASP A 36 -2.98 -16.83 2.39
CA ASP A 36 -1.69 -17.45 2.67
C ASP A 36 -0.90 -17.63 1.38
N PHE A 37 0.43 -17.50 1.47
CA PHE A 37 1.30 -17.84 0.37
C PHE A 37 1.69 -19.31 0.44
N SER A 38 1.49 -20.02 -0.67
CA SER A 38 2.00 -21.38 -0.92
C SER A 38 3.01 -21.34 -2.07
N CYS A 39 3.86 -22.37 -2.20
CA CYS A 39 4.82 -22.49 -3.30
C CYS A 39 4.76 -23.91 -3.88
N ASP A 40 3.56 -24.47 -3.94
CA ASP A 40 3.34 -25.89 -4.23
C ASP A 40 3.53 -26.18 -5.73
N LEU A 41 3.39 -25.16 -6.59
CA LEU A 41 3.66 -25.28 -8.03
C LEU A 41 5.16 -25.31 -8.36
N GLY A 42 6.04 -25.05 -7.39
CA GLY A 42 7.49 -25.06 -7.59
C GLY A 42 8.01 -23.98 -8.57
N ILE A 43 7.22 -22.93 -8.81
CA ILE A 43 7.62 -21.82 -9.69
C ILE A 43 8.76 -21.04 -9.04
N THR A 44 9.84 -20.83 -9.80
CA THR A 44 10.99 -20.06 -9.32
C THR A 44 11.36 -18.94 -10.26
N LYS A 45 11.92 -17.85 -9.72
CA LYS A 45 12.39 -16.71 -10.50
C LYS A 45 13.68 -16.15 -9.93
N ILE A 46 14.59 -15.76 -10.82
CA ILE A 46 15.81 -15.05 -10.43
C ILE A 46 15.49 -13.56 -10.34
N LEU A 47 15.60 -13.00 -9.14
CA LEU A 47 15.51 -11.57 -8.88
C LEU A 47 16.87 -11.12 -8.34
N ASN A 48 17.56 -10.24 -9.08
CA ASN A 48 18.88 -9.69 -8.71
C ASN A 48 19.96 -10.76 -8.47
N GLY A 49 19.96 -11.80 -9.29
CA GLY A 49 20.92 -12.91 -9.15
C GLY A 49 20.58 -13.88 -8.03
N VAL A 50 19.50 -13.66 -7.26
CA VAL A 50 19.02 -14.60 -6.25
C VAL A 50 17.80 -15.35 -6.78
N LYS A 51 17.84 -16.68 -6.71
CA LYS A 51 16.69 -17.53 -7.07
C LYS A 51 15.70 -17.56 -5.90
N TYR A 52 14.45 -17.24 -6.18
CA TYR A 52 13.35 -17.30 -5.22
C TYR A 52 12.22 -18.18 -5.70
N ASP A 53 11.58 -18.90 -4.79
CA ASP A 53 10.25 -19.49 -5.02
C ASP A 53 9.21 -18.38 -5.10
N ILE A 54 8.35 -18.43 -6.11
CA ILE A 54 7.27 -17.47 -6.33
C ILE A 54 5.98 -18.08 -5.80
N PRO A 55 5.22 -17.35 -4.94
CA PRO A 55 3.97 -17.88 -4.43
C PRO A 55 2.96 -18.19 -5.52
N ASP A 56 2.16 -19.22 -5.32
CA ASP A 56 1.14 -19.65 -6.28
C ASP A 56 0.08 -18.56 -6.50
N GLN A 57 -0.11 -17.68 -5.51
CA GLN A 57 -1.02 -16.53 -5.55
C GLN A 57 -0.47 -15.35 -6.37
N VAL A 58 0.79 -15.40 -6.81
CA VAL A 58 1.42 -14.34 -7.63
C VAL A 58 1.36 -14.73 -9.10
N TRP A 59 0.57 -13.99 -9.88
CA TRP A 59 0.44 -14.20 -11.33
C TRP A 59 1.73 -13.85 -12.07
N SER A 60 2.32 -12.69 -11.77
CA SER A 60 3.56 -12.27 -12.41
C SER A 60 4.35 -11.26 -11.57
N ILE A 61 5.67 -11.32 -11.74
CA ILE A 61 6.61 -10.30 -11.26
C ILE A 61 7.31 -9.73 -12.49
N VAL A 62 7.19 -8.44 -12.74
CA VAL A 62 7.84 -7.74 -13.86
C VAL A 62 8.92 -6.84 -13.28
N ASN A 63 10.15 -7.01 -13.76
CA ASN A 63 11.24 -6.09 -13.43
C ASN A 63 11.00 -4.79 -14.22
N THR A 64 10.82 -3.69 -13.50
CA THR A 64 10.79 -2.37 -14.12
C THR A 64 12.22 -1.85 -14.18
N PRO A 65 12.71 -1.33 -15.32
CA PRO A 65 14.07 -0.83 -15.42
C PRO A 65 14.39 0.16 -14.28
N SER A 66 15.32 -0.23 -13.41
CA SER A 66 15.85 0.62 -12.35
C SER A 66 16.83 1.62 -12.96
N GLY A 67 16.69 2.92 -12.65
CA GLY A 67 17.66 3.94 -13.11
C GLY A 67 17.07 5.25 -13.61
N TRP A 68 15.77 5.33 -13.86
CA TRP A 68 15.10 6.58 -14.22
C TRP A 68 14.40 7.12 -12.97
N LEU A 69 14.99 8.17 -12.37
CA LEU A 69 14.36 8.92 -11.31
C LEU A 69 13.22 9.74 -11.93
N ASN A 70 12.00 9.23 -11.82
CA ASN A 70 10.81 9.97 -12.23
C ASN A 70 10.40 10.89 -11.10
N SER A 71 10.53 12.19 -11.32
CA SER A 71 10.11 13.21 -10.37
C SER A 71 8.69 13.67 -10.67
N ASN A 72 7.81 13.61 -9.67
CA ASN A 72 6.47 14.15 -9.72
C ASN A 72 6.33 15.22 -8.63
N ILE A 73 5.82 16.38 -9.01
CA ILE A 73 5.58 17.52 -8.11
C ILE A 73 4.07 17.72 -8.03
N GLU A 74 3.53 17.62 -6.82
CA GLU A 74 2.11 17.82 -6.56
C GLU A 74 1.92 18.98 -5.58
N ILE A 75 1.07 19.95 -5.96
CA ILE A 75 0.70 21.07 -5.08
C ILE A 75 -0.67 20.76 -4.47
N LEU A 76 -0.69 20.53 -3.16
CA LEU A 76 -1.86 20.17 -2.38
C LEU A 76 -2.36 21.39 -1.61
N LYS A 77 -3.52 21.90 -2.02
CA LYS A 77 -4.15 23.10 -1.42
C LYS A 77 -5.39 22.77 -0.58
N THR A 78 -5.91 21.55 -0.68
CA THR A 78 -7.14 21.12 0.00
C THR A 78 -6.99 19.69 0.49
N SER A 79 -7.76 19.33 1.52
CA SER A 79 -7.85 17.95 2.01
C SER A 79 -8.33 16.96 0.93
N HIS A 80 -9.20 17.40 0.02
CA HIS A 80 -9.59 16.62 -1.15
C HIS A 80 -8.40 16.34 -2.09
N ALA A 81 -7.52 17.33 -2.33
CA ALA A 81 -6.32 17.11 -3.14
C ALA A 81 -5.36 16.12 -2.48
N VAL A 82 -5.24 16.14 -1.15
CA VAL A 82 -4.48 15.14 -0.39
C VAL A 82 -5.05 13.73 -0.62
N LYS A 83 -6.37 13.54 -0.41
CA LYS A 83 -7.03 12.24 -0.65
C LYS A 83 -6.84 11.77 -2.08
N LYS A 84 -6.96 12.66 -3.06
CA LYS A 84 -6.74 12.35 -4.48
C LYS A 84 -5.31 11.89 -4.75
N SER A 85 -4.32 12.53 -4.14
CA SER A 85 -2.91 12.11 -4.24
C SER A 85 -2.71 10.70 -3.67
N MET A 86 -3.27 10.42 -2.49
CA MET A 86 -3.19 9.10 -1.85
C MET A 86 -3.93 8.03 -2.67
N ALA A 87 -5.12 8.35 -3.18
CA ALA A 87 -5.94 7.47 -4.00
C ALA A 87 -5.21 7.01 -5.27
N ARG A 88 -4.52 7.93 -5.96
CA ARG A 88 -3.73 7.61 -7.17
C ARG A 88 -2.59 6.62 -6.89
N LYS A 89 -2.03 6.61 -5.69
CA LYS A 89 -0.92 5.70 -5.34
C LYS A 89 -1.40 4.24 -5.25
N VAL A 90 -2.68 4.02 -4.95
CA VAL A 90 -3.27 2.68 -4.77
C VAL A 90 -4.42 2.37 -5.72
N ASP A 91 -4.58 3.20 -6.76
CA ASP A 91 -5.53 3.01 -7.86
C ASP A 91 -6.99 2.79 -7.40
N VAL A 92 -7.45 3.62 -6.46
CA VAL A 92 -8.84 3.60 -5.99
C VAL A 92 -9.56 4.89 -6.31
N GLY A 93 -10.88 4.81 -6.49
CA GLY A 93 -11.74 6.00 -6.56
C GLY A 93 -11.81 6.73 -5.21
N ILE A 94 -12.12 8.03 -5.24
CA ILE A 94 -12.36 8.81 -4.01
C ILE A 94 -13.81 8.57 -3.59
N LYS A 95 -14.01 7.73 -2.57
CA LYS A 95 -15.27 7.58 -1.83
C LYS A 95 -15.16 8.29 -0.47
N GLU A 96 -16.29 8.48 0.20
CA GLU A 96 -16.31 9.03 1.56
C GLU A 96 -15.48 8.16 2.53
N GLY A 97 -14.79 8.79 3.48
CA GLY A 97 -14.00 8.09 4.52
C GLY A 97 -12.66 7.47 4.07
N ILE A 98 -12.37 7.34 2.77
CA ILE A 98 -11.07 6.80 2.31
C ILE A 98 -9.93 7.74 2.76
N PHE A 99 -8.89 7.14 3.37
CA PHE A 99 -7.71 7.77 3.98
C PHE A 99 -7.97 8.76 5.12
N SER A 100 -9.22 8.98 5.55
CA SER A 100 -9.53 10.07 6.49
C SER A 100 -8.94 9.89 7.88
N ALA A 101 -8.55 8.66 8.24
CA ALA A 101 -7.94 8.31 9.51
C ALA A 101 -6.45 7.91 9.35
N SER A 102 -5.83 8.25 8.21
CA SER A 102 -4.40 8.04 7.99
C SER A 102 -3.56 9.18 8.59
N GLY A 103 -2.37 8.87 9.10
CA GLY A 103 -1.51 9.84 9.77
C GLY A 103 -1.04 10.99 8.87
N SER A 104 -0.66 10.70 7.60
CA SER A 104 -0.32 11.76 6.66
C SER A 104 -1.52 12.64 6.30
N TYR A 105 -2.72 12.07 6.17
CA TYR A 105 -3.92 12.86 5.90
C TYR A 105 -4.24 13.81 7.05
N GLU A 106 -4.22 13.33 8.30
CA GLU A 106 -4.43 14.15 9.49
C GLU A 106 -3.41 15.30 9.56
N THR A 107 -2.12 14.97 9.43
CA THR A 107 -1.04 15.97 9.43
C THR A 107 -1.22 17.04 8.35
N PHE A 108 -1.61 16.63 7.15
CA PHE A 108 -1.83 17.55 6.04
C PHE A 108 -3.11 18.36 6.20
N ASN A 109 -4.18 17.74 6.66
CA ASN A 109 -5.45 18.40 6.91
C ASN A 109 -5.28 19.50 7.95
N ASP A 110 -4.62 19.20 9.08
CA ASP A 110 -4.34 20.15 10.15
C ASP A 110 -3.55 21.36 9.63
N TYR A 111 -2.54 21.12 8.79
CA TYR A 111 -1.76 22.19 8.18
C TYR A 111 -2.58 23.04 7.20
N LEU A 112 -3.42 22.41 6.37
CA LEU A 112 -4.20 23.06 5.32
C LEU A 112 -5.47 23.76 5.83
N THR A 113 -5.87 23.56 7.09
CA THR A 113 -6.98 24.32 7.70
C THR A 113 -6.73 25.84 7.70
N ASN A 114 -5.46 26.28 7.59
CA ASN A 114 -5.11 27.67 7.38
C ASN A 114 -5.02 28.01 5.89
N SER A 115 -5.94 28.86 5.40
CA SER A 115 -6.10 29.21 3.98
C SER A 115 -4.89 29.87 3.30
N SER A 116 -3.93 30.37 4.09
CA SER A 116 -2.67 30.95 3.60
C SER A 116 -1.58 29.92 3.32
N LYS A 117 -1.84 28.64 3.60
CA LYS A 117 -0.84 27.56 3.53
C LYS A 117 -1.12 26.58 2.39
N TYR A 118 -0.07 25.94 1.89
CA TYR A 118 -0.17 24.84 0.94
C TYR A 118 1.01 23.89 1.11
N ILE A 119 0.86 22.68 0.59
CA ILE A 119 1.88 21.64 0.66
C ILE A 119 2.37 21.37 -0.76
N GLU A 120 3.68 21.34 -0.96
CA GLU A 120 4.28 20.78 -2.17
C GLU A 120 4.87 19.42 -1.82
N GLU A 121 4.43 18.39 -2.52
CA GLU A 121 4.98 17.06 -2.41
C GLU A 121 5.82 16.80 -3.66
N VAL A 122 7.13 16.63 -3.47
CA VAL A 122 8.04 16.19 -4.52
C VAL A 122 8.35 14.72 -4.24
N THR A 123 7.97 13.86 -5.17
CA THR A 123 8.32 12.44 -5.12
C THR A 123 9.27 12.11 -6.25
N SER A 124 10.32 11.36 -5.94
CA SER A 124 11.20 10.77 -6.94
C SER A 124 11.35 9.30 -6.62
N TYR A 125 11.06 8.42 -7.58
CA TYR A 125 11.09 6.99 -7.33
C TYR A 125 11.89 6.25 -8.38
N THR A 126 12.43 5.11 -7.96
CA THR A 126 13.00 4.07 -8.83
C THR A 126 12.23 2.79 -8.56
N SER A 127 11.48 2.32 -9.56
CA SER A 127 10.73 1.06 -9.42
C SER A 127 11.67 -0.11 -9.71
N GLY A 128 11.66 -1.12 -8.85
CA GLY A 128 12.37 -2.39 -9.06
C GLY A 128 11.45 -3.48 -9.60
N TYR A 129 10.23 -3.58 -9.06
CA TYR A 129 9.29 -4.64 -9.41
C TYR A 129 7.85 -4.14 -9.49
N LYS A 130 7.12 -4.64 -10.48
CA LYS A 130 5.66 -4.65 -10.50
C LYS A 130 5.20 -6.09 -10.29
N VAL A 131 4.40 -6.32 -9.26
CA VAL A 131 3.84 -7.63 -8.92
C VAL A 131 2.35 -7.60 -9.19
N ASN A 132 1.84 -8.59 -9.92
CA ASN A 132 0.41 -8.80 -10.11
C ASN A 132 0.03 -10.09 -9.38
N MET A 133 -1.02 -10.01 -8.57
CA MET A 133 -1.62 -11.16 -7.92
C MET A 133 -2.51 -11.93 -8.90
N MET A 134 -2.82 -13.17 -8.56
CA MET A 134 -3.94 -13.89 -9.16
C MET A 134 -5.22 -13.05 -9.02
N PRO A 135 -6.16 -13.14 -9.97
CA PRO A 135 -7.46 -12.48 -9.85
C PRO A 135 -8.28 -13.03 -8.67
N ASP A 136 -9.26 -12.26 -8.21
CA ASP A 136 -10.12 -12.58 -7.06
C ASP A 136 -10.76 -13.98 -7.12
N TRP A 137 -11.27 -14.39 -8.28
CA TRP A 137 -11.86 -15.72 -8.48
C TRP A 137 -10.87 -16.90 -8.35
N ALA A 138 -9.56 -16.63 -8.39
CA ALA A 138 -8.49 -17.62 -8.20
C ALA A 138 -7.81 -17.51 -6.83
N LEU A 139 -8.10 -16.45 -6.07
CA LEU A 139 -7.55 -16.26 -4.73
C LEU A 139 -8.51 -16.84 -3.70
N GLU A 140 -7.96 -17.62 -2.78
CA GLU A 140 -8.71 -18.14 -1.64
C GLU A 140 -8.28 -17.46 -0.34
N PHE A 141 -9.22 -17.36 0.61
CA PHE A 141 -8.89 -16.92 1.96
C PHE A 141 -7.89 -17.87 2.61
N GLY A 142 -6.93 -17.28 3.31
CA GLY A 142 -5.95 -18.00 4.12
C GLY A 142 -6.65 -18.69 5.28
N ARG A 143 -5.99 -19.66 5.89
CA ARG A 143 -6.59 -20.55 6.90
C ARG A 143 -7.29 -19.78 8.01
N VAL A 144 -6.66 -18.72 8.51
CA VAL A 144 -7.20 -17.93 9.64
C VAL A 144 -8.39 -17.06 9.21
N ALA A 145 -8.32 -16.40 8.06
CA ALA A 145 -9.40 -15.57 7.55
C ALA A 145 -10.61 -16.43 7.17
N LYS A 146 -10.38 -17.57 6.51
CA LYS A 146 -11.41 -18.56 6.16
C LYS A 146 -12.14 -19.09 7.40
N LEU A 147 -11.39 -19.53 8.41
CA LEU A 147 -11.97 -19.96 9.68
C LEU A 147 -12.80 -18.86 10.36
N TYR A 148 -12.38 -17.59 10.23
CA TYR A 148 -13.15 -16.50 10.80
C TYR A 148 -14.49 -16.31 10.07
N LEU A 149 -14.46 -16.30 8.74
CA LEU A 149 -15.65 -16.18 7.91
C LEU A 149 -16.65 -17.29 8.24
N GLU A 150 -16.22 -18.55 8.18
CA GLU A 150 -17.08 -19.73 8.37
C GLU A 150 -17.69 -19.84 9.78
N ARG A 151 -16.97 -19.37 10.81
CA ARG A 151 -17.39 -19.58 12.21
C ARG A 151 -18.04 -18.37 12.86
N PHE A 152 -17.65 -17.17 12.45
CA PHE A 152 -18.03 -15.96 13.18
C PHE A 152 -18.81 -14.96 12.35
N LEU A 153 -18.75 -15.04 11.02
CA LEU A 153 -19.50 -14.13 10.17
C LEU A 153 -20.86 -14.76 9.80
N PRO A 154 -21.99 -14.15 10.20
CA PRO A 154 -23.30 -14.63 9.79
C PRO A 154 -23.55 -14.33 8.30
N GLU A 155 -24.56 -14.96 7.71
CA GLU A 155 -24.92 -14.75 6.31
C GLU A 155 -25.55 -13.36 6.05
N THR A 156 -26.27 -12.82 7.04
CA THR A 156 -26.99 -11.54 6.90
C THR A 156 -26.31 -10.41 7.67
N PHE A 157 -26.29 -9.24 7.04
CA PHE A 157 -25.86 -7.99 7.65
C PHE A 157 -27.07 -7.17 8.11
N ASP A 158 -27.23 -7.05 9.43
CA ASP A 158 -28.26 -6.27 10.10
C ASP A 158 -27.71 -5.66 11.40
N SER A 159 -28.54 -4.90 12.12
CA SER A 159 -28.13 -4.23 13.37
C SER A 159 -27.60 -5.19 14.45
N SER A 160 -28.10 -6.43 14.49
CA SER A 160 -27.67 -7.45 15.46
C SER A 160 -26.35 -8.12 15.07
N THR A 161 -26.10 -8.27 13.78
CA THR A 161 -24.87 -8.90 13.25
C THR A 161 -23.75 -7.93 12.96
N TYR A 162 -24.05 -6.63 12.83
CA TYR A 162 -23.11 -5.54 12.57
C TYR A 162 -21.78 -5.64 13.36
N PRO A 163 -21.78 -5.88 14.69
CA PRO A 163 -20.53 -5.94 15.45
C PRO A 163 -19.57 -7.06 14.99
N LYS A 164 -20.10 -8.16 14.45
CA LYS A 164 -19.30 -9.29 13.95
C LYS A 164 -18.56 -8.93 12.66
N TYR A 165 -19.25 -8.24 11.73
CA TYR A 165 -18.65 -7.70 10.51
C TYR A 165 -17.62 -6.62 10.82
N MET A 166 -17.92 -5.70 11.75
CA MET A 166 -16.94 -4.68 12.16
C MET A 166 -15.70 -5.29 12.78
N LYS A 167 -15.83 -6.40 13.52
CA LYS A 167 -14.67 -7.13 14.05
C LYS A 167 -13.87 -7.81 12.93
N PHE A 168 -14.52 -8.36 11.90
CA PHE A 168 -13.83 -8.85 10.69
C PHE A 168 -13.05 -7.72 10.02
N ILE A 169 -13.70 -6.59 9.71
CA ILE A 169 -13.08 -5.43 9.07
C ILE A 169 -11.92 -4.86 9.90
N LYS A 170 -12.07 -4.80 11.23
CA LYS A 170 -10.99 -4.35 12.11
C LYS A 170 -9.79 -5.30 12.10
N THR A 171 -10.02 -6.59 11.86
CA THR A 171 -8.98 -7.63 11.88
C THR A 171 -8.29 -7.76 10.53
N PHE A 172 -9.04 -7.84 9.44
CA PHE A 172 -8.54 -8.13 8.09
C PHE A 172 -8.64 -6.93 7.13
N GLY A 173 -9.20 -5.80 7.55
CA GLY A 173 -9.39 -4.64 6.67
C GLY A 173 -10.60 -4.76 5.77
N THR A 174 -10.66 -3.90 4.77
CA THR A 174 -11.72 -3.84 3.75
C THR A 174 -11.21 -4.18 2.35
N HIS A 175 -9.91 -4.05 2.11
CA HIS A 175 -9.27 -4.26 0.81
C HIS A 175 -8.03 -5.14 0.94
N TYR A 176 -7.49 -5.58 -0.19
CA TYR A 176 -6.16 -6.17 -0.32
C TYR A 176 -5.50 -5.66 -1.61
N PHE A 177 -4.18 -5.83 -1.75
CA PHE A 177 -3.47 -5.47 -2.96
C PHE A 177 -3.60 -6.58 -4.01
N ASN A 178 -4.23 -6.30 -5.15
CA ASN A 178 -4.19 -7.19 -6.32
C ASN A 178 -2.97 -6.89 -7.23
N GLN A 179 -2.31 -5.75 -7.01
CA GLN A 179 -1.09 -5.36 -7.69
C GLN A 179 -0.22 -4.52 -6.74
N GLY A 180 1.10 -4.76 -6.73
CA GLY A 180 2.06 -3.94 -6.00
C GLY A 180 3.16 -3.37 -6.88
N LYS A 181 3.58 -2.14 -6.58
CA LYS A 181 4.74 -1.47 -7.16
C LYS A 181 5.79 -1.30 -6.06
N PHE A 182 6.92 -1.95 -6.26
CA PHE A 182 8.00 -2.08 -5.29
C PHE A 182 9.26 -1.39 -5.77
N GLY A 183 9.93 -0.66 -4.89
CA GLY A 183 11.17 0.01 -5.23
C GLY A 183 11.61 1.00 -4.16
N GLY A 184 12.29 2.05 -4.61
CA GLY A 184 12.86 3.08 -3.76
C GLY A 184 12.13 4.38 -4.02
N LEU A 185 11.76 5.09 -2.96
CA LEU A 185 11.07 6.37 -3.08
C LEU A 185 11.71 7.44 -2.19
N LEU A 186 12.03 8.56 -2.80
CA LEU A 186 12.39 9.82 -2.17
C LEU A 186 11.12 10.68 -2.12
N ARG A 187 10.72 11.10 -0.92
CA ARG A 187 9.58 12.00 -0.71
C ARG A 187 10.08 13.23 0.01
N LEU A 188 9.89 14.39 -0.59
CA LEU A 188 10.13 15.68 0.04
C LEU A 188 8.79 16.39 0.18
N VAL A 189 8.42 16.69 1.42
CA VAL A 189 7.23 17.48 1.73
C VAL A 189 7.67 18.87 2.14
N LEU A 190 7.23 19.87 1.38
CA LEU A 190 7.46 21.29 1.65
C LEU A 190 6.15 21.90 2.14
N LYS A 191 6.16 22.39 3.37
CA LYS A 191 5.04 23.13 3.96
C LYS A 191 5.31 24.62 3.76
N ARG A 192 4.51 25.29 2.91
CA ARG A 192 4.70 26.69 2.54
C ARG A 192 3.55 27.59 3.00
N ILE A 193 3.90 28.81 3.41
CA ILE A 193 2.96 29.91 3.65
C ILE A 193 3.07 30.88 2.47
N ARG A 194 1.96 31.30 1.86
CA ARG A 194 1.92 32.14 0.64
C ARG A 194 2.72 33.45 0.72
N VAL A 195 2.95 33.97 1.92
CA VAL A 195 3.50 35.33 2.14
C VAL A 195 4.94 35.30 2.68
N THR A 196 5.51 34.11 2.95
CA THR A 196 6.84 34.00 3.57
C THR A 196 7.74 33.02 2.83
N THR A 197 9.05 33.24 2.89
CA THR A 197 10.08 32.31 2.38
C THR A 197 10.47 31.21 3.38
N ARG A 198 9.80 31.13 4.54
CA ARG A 198 10.05 30.06 5.52
C ARG A 198 9.36 28.77 5.06
N ASP A 199 10.17 27.78 4.74
CA ASP A 199 9.74 26.46 4.34
C ASP A 199 10.12 25.45 5.44
N GLU A 200 9.15 24.69 5.93
CA GLU A 200 9.44 23.47 6.69
C GLU A 200 9.57 22.32 5.69
N GLN A 201 10.73 21.66 5.70
CA GLN A 201 11.04 20.56 4.79
C GLN A 201 11.11 19.24 5.56
N ILE A 202 10.42 18.22 5.04
CA ILE A 202 10.41 16.88 5.62
C ILE A 202 10.85 15.90 4.54
N PRO A 203 12.17 15.60 4.43
CA PRO A 203 12.66 14.55 3.56
C PRO A 203 12.37 13.17 4.17
N LYS A 204 11.91 12.24 3.34
CA LYS A 204 11.67 10.83 3.68
C LYS A 204 12.18 9.94 2.57
N TYR A 205 12.66 8.77 2.98
CA TYR A 205 13.30 7.79 2.12
C TYR A 205 12.68 6.43 2.43
N TYR A 206 12.22 5.73 1.40
CA TYR A 206 11.54 4.44 1.52
C TYR A 206 12.24 3.39 0.66
N GLY A 207 12.47 2.22 1.25
CA GLY A 207 13.21 1.11 0.63
C GLY A 207 14.72 1.32 0.71
N GLY A 208 15.46 0.22 0.61
CA GLY A 208 16.91 0.18 0.75
C GLY A 208 17.40 0.55 2.15
N SER A 209 18.72 0.66 2.29
CA SER A 209 19.35 1.06 3.55
C SER A 209 19.47 2.59 3.63
N THR A 210 18.58 3.22 4.38
CA THR A 210 18.55 4.69 4.54
C THR A 210 19.81 5.26 5.20
N ASN A 211 20.54 4.45 5.98
CA ASN A 211 21.84 4.83 6.54
C ASN A 211 22.89 5.18 5.47
N LEU A 212 22.75 4.67 4.23
CA LEU A 212 23.68 4.97 3.14
C LEU A 212 23.54 6.40 2.61
N LEU A 213 22.43 7.08 2.91
CA LEU A 213 22.19 8.46 2.49
C LEU A 213 23.13 9.45 3.19
N SER A 214 23.53 9.17 4.43
CA SER A 214 24.45 10.04 5.18
C SER A 214 25.92 9.84 4.81
N THR A 215 26.30 8.67 4.28
CA THR A 215 27.70 8.34 3.97
C THR A 215 28.04 8.49 2.49
N GLY A 216 27.12 8.15 1.59
CA GLY A 216 27.35 8.14 0.14
C GLY A 216 26.19 8.68 -0.69
N GLY A 217 25.18 9.26 -0.04
CA GLY A 217 24.04 9.89 -0.71
C GLY A 217 23.21 8.91 -1.54
N ILE A 218 22.57 9.45 -2.59
CA ILE A 218 21.64 8.71 -3.46
C ILE A 218 22.37 7.59 -4.22
N SER A 219 23.61 7.81 -4.67
CA SER A 219 24.38 6.82 -5.45
C SER A 219 24.72 5.56 -4.64
N ALA A 220 24.90 5.69 -3.31
CA ALA A 220 25.08 4.56 -2.42
C ALA A 220 23.75 3.89 -2.01
N TRP A 221 22.70 4.70 -1.79
CA TRP A 221 21.38 4.19 -1.39
C TRP A 221 20.66 3.42 -2.50
N GLN A 222 20.64 3.95 -3.73
CA GLN A 222 19.84 3.42 -4.83
C GLN A 222 20.15 1.93 -5.15
N PRO A 223 21.40 1.46 -5.19
CA PRO A 223 21.69 0.03 -5.39
C PRO A 223 21.14 -0.88 -4.29
N SER A 224 20.92 -0.37 -3.08
CA SER A 224 20.39 -1.16 -1.96
C SER A 224 18.88 -1.39 -2.05
N VAL A 225 18.14 -0.51 -2.73
CA VAL A 225 16.69 -0.60 -2.93
C VAL A 225 16.27 -1.93 -3.54
N VAL A 226 17.08 -2.43 -4.45
CA VAL A 226 16.87 -3.68 -5.17
C VAL A 226 16.80 -4.88 -4.22
N LYS A 227 17.50 -4.83 -3.08
CA LYS A 227 17.50 -5.88 -2.05
C LYS A 227 16.38 -5.74 -1.04
N ASP A 228 15.91 -4.52 -0.80
CA ASP A 228 14.89 -4.21 0.19
C ASP A 228 13.89 -3.17 -0.37
N PRO A 229 13.05 -3.55 -1.35
CA PRO A 229 12.18 -2.60 -2.00
C PRO A 229 10.92 -2.33 -1.16
N TRP A 230 10.48 -1.08 -1.13
CA TRP A 230 9.27 -0.64 -0.43
C TRP A 230 8.05 -0.69 -1.34
N LEU A 231 6.88 -1.06 -0.78
CA LEU A 231 5.59 -0.96 -1.46
C LEU A 231 5.13 0.50 -1.49
N PHE A 232 5.42 1.21 -2.57
CA PHE A 232 5.11 2.64 -2.68
C PHE A 232 3.83 2.94 -3.48
N GLY A 233 3.25 1.91 -4.12
CA GLY A 233 2.00 2.03 -4.83
C GLY A 233 1.48 0.68 -5.32
N GLY A 234 0.34 0.67 -6.00
CA GLY A 234 -0.30 -0.56 -6.43
C GLY A 234 -1.74 -0.33 -6.87
N SER A 235 -2.51 -1.41 -6.89
CA SER A 235 -3.96 -1.38 -7.06
C SER A 235 -4.59 -2.21 -5.93
N LEU A 236 -5.71 -1.71 -5.39
CA LEU A 236 -6.47 -2.37 -4.34
C LEU A 236 -7.76 -2.98 -4.88
N THR A 237 -8.22 -4.04 -4.24
CA THR A 237 -9.51 -4.68 -4.50
C THR A 237 -10.24 -4.92 -3.18
N GLU A 238 -11.57 -4.80 -3.20
CA GLU A 238 -12.41 -5.03 -2.02
C GLU A 238 -12.36 -6.52 -1.63
N ILE A 239 -12.17 -6.83 -0.34
CA ILE A 239 -12.09 -8.22 0.15
C ILE A 239 -13.37 -9.01 -0.13
N SER A 240 -14.52 -8.32 -0.17
CA SER A 240 -15.81 -8.93 -0.51
C SER A 240 -15.83 -9.59 -1.89
N GLY A 241 -14.97 -9.18 -2.82
CA GLY A 241 -14.84 -9.83 -4.14
C GLY A 241 -14.30 -11.26 -4.09
N MET A 242 -13.59 -11.63 -3.00
CA MET A 242 -13.11 -13.00 -2.79
C MET A 242 -14.16 -13.92 -2.14
N ILE A 243 -15.30 -13.36 -1.71
CA ILE A 243 -16.40 -14.15 -1.14
C ILE A 243 -17.28 -14.56 -2.33
N SER A 244 -17.14 -15.80 -2.80
CA SER A 244 -18.03 -16.34 -3.83
C SER A 244 -19.44 -16.51 -3.27
N ASP A 245 -20.44 -16.00 -4.00
CA ASP A 245 -21.80 -16.49 -3.85
C ASP A 245 -21.82 -17.90 -4.43
N ASP A 246 -21.64 -18.93 -3.59
CA ASP A 246 -21.78 -20.35 -3.95
C ASP A 246 -23.22 -20.74 -4.37
N LYS A 247 -23.97 -19.82 -4.98
CA LYS A 247 -25.36 -20.02 -5.46
C LYS A 247 -25.51 -19.95 -6.97
N ASN A 248 -24.44 -20.15 -7.75
CA ASN A 248 -24.58 -20.55 -9.15
C ASN A 248 -24.16 -22.01 -9.31
N ASP A 249 -25.04 -22.88 -8.80
CA ASP A 249 -25.17 -24.27 -9.22
C ASP A 249 -25.52 -24.24 -10.71
N TYR A 250 -24.50 -24.23 -11.58
CA TYR A 250 -24.68 -24.52 -13.00
C TYR A 250 -24.98 -26.01 -13.14
N ARG A 251 -26.25 -26.36 -12.91
CA ARG A 251 -26.92 -27.54 -13.45
C ARG A 251 -27.53 -27.22 -14.81
#